data_AF-A0A954N5Q5-F1
#
_entry.id   AF-A0A954N5Q5-F1
#
_cell.length_a   1.000
_cell.length_b   1.000
_cell.length_c   1.000
_cell.angle_alpha   90.00
_cell.angle_beta   90.00
_cell.angle_gamma   90.00
#
_symmetry.space_group_name_H-M   'P 1'
#
loop_
_entity.id
_entity.type
_entity.pdbx_description
1 polymer ?
#
loop_
_entity_poly.entity_id
_entity_poly.type
_entity_poly.pdbx_seq_one_letter_code
_entity_poly.pdbx_strand_id
1 'polypeptide(L)' 'SAAGRHVAASIAGLTAVEGSFDRFLVKDRLTQEDLTFGLGGLAPALSRPGLGITVDETAVERVLVKELTVLKSA' A
#
# COMPACT_ATOMS: atom_id res chain seq x y z
N SER A 1 3.74 2.38 0.67
CA SER A 1 3.56 0.93 0.86
C SER A 1 2.99 0.73 2.25
N ALA A 2 1.81 0.12 2.37
CA ALA A 2 1.16 -0.11 3.66
C ALA A 2 1.73 -1.34 4.38
N ALA A 3 1.70 -2.50 3.72
CA ALA A 3 2.19 -3.77 4.30
C ALA A 3 3.66 -3.68 4.73
N GLY A 4 4.53 -3.17 3.85
CA GLY A 4 5.95 -2.97 4.18
C GLY A 4 6.15 -2.04 5.38
N ARG A 5 5.29 -1.02 5.53
CA ARG A 5 5.34 -0.11 6.67
C ARG A 5 4.91 -0.76 7.98
N HIS A 6 3.89 -1.62 7.96
CA HIS A 6 3.51 -2.39 9.14
C HIS A 6 4.64 -3.32 9.61
N VAL A 7 5.33 -3.98 8.68
CA VAL A 7 6.49 -4.82 9.02
C VAL A 7 7.64 -3.97 9.54
N ALA A 8 7.97 -2.85 8.87
CA ALA A 8 9.05 -1.96 9.30
C ALA A 8 8.81 -1.37 10.70
N ALA A 9 7.56 -1.01 11.01
CA ALA A 9 7.20 -0.42 12.30
C ALA A 9 7.30 -1.40 13.48
N SER A 10 7.36 -2.71 13.24
CA SER A 10 7.47 -3.73 14.29
C SER A 10 8.91 -4.22 14.52
N ILE A 11 9.88 -3.75 13.73
CA ILE A 11 11.29 -4.20 13.80
C ILE A 11 12.18 -3.02 14.21
N ALA A 12 12.88 -3.17 15.33
CA ALA A 12 13.87 -2.20 15.76
C ALA A 12 15.19 -2.33 14.96
N GLY A 13 15.96 -1.26 14.87
CA GLY A 13 17.31 -1.28 14.31
C GLY A 13 17.41 -1.27 12.77
N LEU A 14 16.30 -1.03 12.07
CA LEU A 14 16.33 -0.84 10.62
C LEU A 14 17.03 0.48 10.26
N THR A 15 18.01 0.43 9.35
CA THR A 15 18.71 1.62 8.85
C THR A 15 17.94 2.32 7.72
N ALA A 16 17.26 1.53 6.88
CA ALA A 16 16.46 2.01 5.77
C ALA A 16 15.41 0.95 5.39
N VAL A 17 14.33 1.39 4.75
CA VAL A 17 13.31 0.51 4.17
C VAL A 17 12.90 1.04 2.81
N GLU A 18 12.52 0.13 1.91
CA GLU A 18 11.97 0.51 0.62
C GLU A 18 10.55 1.07 0.78
N GLY A 19 10.32 2.24 0.18
CA GLY A 19 9.00 2.87 0.10
C GLY A 19 8.35 2.68 -1.28
N SER A 20 7.04 2.88 -1.36
CA SER A 20 6.37 3.10 -2.65
C SER A 20 6.10 4.60 -2.84
N PHE A 21 6.30 5.09 -4.05
CA PHE A 21 6.02 6.47 -4.44
C PHE A 21 4.87 6.53 -5.45
N ASP A 22 3.83 5.74 -5.16
CA ASP A 22 2.66 5.49 -6.00
C ASP A 22 2.05 6.79 -6.55
N ARG A 23 1.82 7.79 -5.69
CA ARG A 23 1.26 9.10 -6.07
C ARG A 23 1.86 9.71 -7.33
N PHE A 24 3.16 9.54 -7.52
CA PHE A 24 3.93 10.24 -8.56
C PHE A 24 4.40 9.29 -9.65
N LEU A 25 4.49 7.99 -9.38
CA LEU A 25 5.02 7.00 -10.32
C LEU A 25 3.92 6.22 -11.06
N VAL A 26 2.73 6.08 -10.49
CA VAL A 26 1.62 5.39 -11.14
C VAL A 26 0.59 6.37 -11.69
N LYS A 27 0.12 6.11 -12.91
CA LYS A 27 -0.90 6.92 -13.59
C LYS A 27 -2.26 6.84 -12.88
N ASP A 28 -2.64 5.64 -12.50
CA ASP A 28 -3.93 5.35 -11.86
C ASP A 28 -3.68 4.90 -10.41
N ARG A 29 -4.08 5.72 -9.45
CA ARG A 29 -4.07 5.33 -8.03
C ARG A 29 -5.20 4.35 -7.76
N LEU A 30 -4.91 3.28 -7.02
CA LEU A 30 -5.86 2.21 -6.71
C LEU A 30 -6.31 2.19 -5.24
N THR A 31 -5.79 3.10 -4.42
CA THR A 31 -6.18 3.27 -3.01
C THR A 31 -6.59 4.71 -2.73
N GLN A 32 -7.45 4.91 -1.75
CA GLN A 32 -7.98 6.24 -1.40
C GLN A 32 -6.98 7.06 -0.57
N GLU A 33 -6.23 6.41 0.31
CA GLU A 33 -5.30 7.06 1.22
C GLU A 33 -4.00 7.47 0.52
N ASP A 34 -3.46 8.62 0.94
CA ASP A 34 -2.12 9.04 0.54
C ASP A 34 -1.08 8.53 1.54
N LEU A 35 -0.30 7.53 1.10
CA LEU A 35 0.77 6.94 1.91
C LEU A 35 2.15 7.57 1.62
N THR A 36 2.18 8.71 0.93
CA THR A 36 3.41 9.44 0.64
C THR A 36 4.20 9.68 1.93
N PHE A 37 5.48 9.31 1.92
CA PHE A 37 6.39 9.62 3.01
C PHE A 37 6.68 11.12 3.04
N GLY A 38 6.93 11.64 4.24
CA GLY A 38 7.28 13.03 4.47
C GLY A 38 8.75 13.34 4.18
N LEU A 39 9.18 14.51 4.65
CA LEU A 39 10.55 14.99 4.52
C LEU A 39 11.57 13.95 5.02
N GLY A 40 12.66 13.77 4.28
CA GLY A 40 13.71 12.81 4.64
C GLY A 40 13.28 11.33 4.57
N GLY A 41 12.16 11.02 3.93
CA GLY A 41 11.63 9.65 3.87
C GLY A 41 10.83 9.24 5.11
N LEU A 42 10.48 10.18 5.99
CA LEU A 42 9.76 9.89 7.23
C LEU A 42 8.37 9.30 6.96
N ALA A 43 8.14 8.12 7.52
CA ALA A 43 6.96 7.31 7.24
C ALA A 43 6.40 6.73 8.56
N PRO A 44 5.50 7.45 9.27
CA PRO A 44 4.98 6.99 10.55
C PRO A 44 4.11 5.73 10.39
N ALA A 45 4.03 4.94 11.47
CA ALA A 45 3.21 3.73 11.52
C ALA A 45 1.74 4.03 11.21
N LEU A 46 1.09 3.11 10.48
CA LEU A 46 -0.34 3.20 10.18
C LEU A 46 -1.14 2.68 11.37
N SER A 47 -2.10 3.45 11.85
CA SER A 47 -2.87 3.17 13.07
C SER A 47 -4.26 2.60 12.82
N ARG A 48 -4.73 2.58 11.57
CA ARG A 48 -6.04 2.01 11.22
C ARG A 48 -5.96 0.48 11.13
N PRO A 49 -7.05 -0.25 11.40
CA PRO A 49 -7.08 -1.72 11.31
C PRO A 49 -6.67 -2.27 9.95
N GLY A 50 -6.21 -3.53 9.93
CA GLY A 50 -5.74 -4.19 8.72
C GLY A 50 -4.47 -3.52 8.18
N LEU A 51 -4.44 -3.25 6.87
CA LEU A 51 -3.36 -2.50 6.23
C LEU A 51 -3.55 -0.97 6.30
N GLY A 52 -4.65 -0.50 6.91
CA GLY A 52 -4.95 0.93 7.01
C GLY A 52 -5.18 1.64 5.67
N ILE A 53 -5.56 0.90 4.62
CA ILE A 53 -5.92 1.40 3.30
C ILE A 53 -7.33 0.96 2.90
N THR A 54 -7.88 1.68 1.93
CA THR A 54 -9.15 1.40 1.27
C THR A 54 -8.89 1.32 -0.23
N VAL A 55 -9.25 0.19 -0.84
CA VAL A 55 -9.17 0.00 -2.30
C VAL A 55 -10.26 0.81 -2.98
N ASP A 56 -9.93 1.46 -4.09
CA ASP A 56 -10.91 2.03 -5.02
C ASP A 56 -11.23 1.00 -6.10
N GLU A 57 -12.33 0.26 -5.89
CA GLU A 57 -12.78 -0.78 -6.83
C GLU A 57 -13.06 -0.22 -8.23
N THR A 58 -13.57 1.02 -8.33
CA THR A 58 -13.80 1.64 -9.64
C THR A 58 -12.47 1.93 -10.35
N ALA A 59 -11.42 2.30 -9.60
CA ALA A 59 -10.09 2.46 -10.17
C ALA A 59 -9.46 1.14 -10.61
N VAL A 60 -9.65 0.08 -9.84
CA VAL A 60 -9.20 -1.26 -10.19
C VAL A 60 -9.87 -1.72 -11.47
N GLU A 61 -11.19 -1.60 -11.58
CA GLU A 61 -11.96 -1.96 -12.79
C GLU A 61 -11.45 -1.24 -14.04
N ARG A 62 -11.09 0.05 -13.93
CA ARG A 62 -10.57 0.83 -15.08
C ARG A 62 -9.26 0.27 -15.64
N VAL A 63 -8.41 -0.33 -14.81
CA VAL A 63 -7.08 -0.83 -15.22
C VAL A 63 -6.99 -2.35 -15.20
N LEU A 64 -8.10 -3.03 -15.00
CA LEU A 64 -8.17 -4.49 -14.94
C LEU A 64 -7.79 -5.09 -16.30
N VAL A 65 -6.69 -5.85 -16.32
CA VAL A 65 -6.25 -6.60 -17.51
C VAL A 65 -6.73 -8.05 -17.46
N LYS A 66 -6.81 -8.62 -16.25
CA LYS A 66 -7.16 -10.03 -16.05
C LYS A 66 -7.75 -10.25 -14.67
N GLU A 67 -8.83 -11.00 -14.61
CA GLU A 67 -9.44 -11.50 -13.40
C GLU A 67 -9.31 -13.03 -13.32
N LEU A 68 -9.10 -13.55 -12.12
CA LEU A 68 -8.96 -14.97 -11.85
C LEU A 68 -9.87 -15.36 -10.67
N THR A 69 -10.83 -16.24 -10.94
CA THR A 69 -11.65 -16.82 -9.87
C THR A 69 -10.92 -17.98 -9.22
N VAL A 70 -10.60 -17.84 -7.94
CA VAL A 70 -9.98 -18.91 -7.15
C VAL A 70 -11.09 -19.69 -6.44
N LEU A 71 -11.22 -20.98 -6.77
CA LEU A 71 -12.12 -21.88 -6.05
C LEU A 71 -11.50 -22.25 -4.70
N LYS A 72 -12.27 -22.17 -3.62
CA LYS A 72 -11.83 -22.68 -2.32
C LYS A 72 -11.61 -24.18 -2.40
N SER A 73 -10.43 -24.64 -1.97
CA SER A 73 -10.21 -26.07 -1.70
C SER A 73 -11.04 -26.45 -0.48
N ALA A 74 -11.75 -27.58 -0.58
CA ALA A 74 -12.61 -28.13 0.46
C ALA A 74 -11.81 -28.57 1.70
#